data_AF-B1H149-F1
#
_entry.id   AF-B1H149-F1
#
_cell.length_a   1.000
_cell.length_b   1.000
_cell.length_c   1.000
_cell.angle_alpha   90.00
_cell.angle_beta   90.00
_cell.angle_gamma   90.00
#
_symmetry.space_group_name_H-M   'P 1'
#
loop_
_entity.id
_entity.type
_entity.pdbx_description
1 polymer ?
#
loop_
_entity_poly.entity_id
_entity_poly.type
_entity_poly.pdbx_seq_one_letter_code
_entity_poly.pdbx_strand_id
1 'polypeptide(L)'
;MSSPSDLPLETVARSPSIEEEDEDDEELEETLSERLWGLTEMFPESLRTAAGASMDLSICAAKKFYSFSRSALWIGTTSFMILVLPVVFETEKLQMEQQQQLQQRQILLGPSTGMSGPLPPLPGKA
;
A
#
# COMPACT_ATOMS: atom_id res chain seq x y z
N MET A 1 -57.15 66.10 44.13
CA MET A 1 -57.26 64.75 44.74
C MET A 1 -58.03 63.90 43.74
N SER A 2 -57.55 62.79 43.18
CA SER A 2 -56.55 61.83 43.64
C SER A 2 -56.01 61.04 42.44
N SER A 3 -54.74 60.62 42.51
CA SER A 3 -54.29 59.33 41.95
C SER A 3 -54.13 58.37 43.14
N PRO A 4 -54.42 57.07 42.98
CA PRO A 4 -53.34 56.07 42.86
C PRO A 4 -53.71 54.88 41.93
N SER A 5 -52.75 54.33 41.17
CA SER A 5 -52.08 53.02 41.37
C SER A 5 -52.91 51.78 41.01
N ASP A 6 -52.47 51.00 40.01
CA ASP A 6 -52.03 49.59 40.19
C ASP A 6 -51.85 48.87 38.83
N LEU A 7 -50.61 48.41 38.61
CA LEU A 7 -50.18 47.33 37.69
C LEU A 7 -50.55 45.96 38.33
N PRO A 8 -50.31 44.77 37.71
CA PRO A 8 -50.26 44.33 36.30
C PRO A 8 -50.93 42.93 36.08
N LEU A 9 -50.81 42.41 34.85
CA LEU A 9 -50.77 40.98 34.44
C LEU A 9 -52.04 40.19 34.06
N GLU A 10 -51.77 39.29 33.10
CA GLU A 10 -52.47 38.06 32.70
C GLU A 10 -53.59 38.16 31.67
N THR A 11 -53.22 37.95 30.40
CA THR A 11 -53.84 36.88 29.61
C THR A 11 -52.92 36.47 28.45
N VAL A 12 -52.27 35.35 28.71
CA VAL A 12 -51.57 34.42 27.82
C VAL A 12 -52.24 34.29 26.45
N ALA A 13 -51.45 34.54 25.39
CA ALA A 13 -51.65 33.94 24.08
C ALA A 13 -50.31 33.34 23.60
N ARG A 14 -50.11 32.08 24.00
CA ARG A 14 -49.43 30.97 23.31
C ARG A 14 -48.63 31.31 22.02
N SER A 15 -47.30 31.35 22.17
CA SER A 15 -46.17 30.87 21.32
C SER A 15 -46.38 30.54 19.82
N PRO A 16 -45.37 30.82 18.96
CA PRO A 16 -44.18 29.97 18.92
C PRO A 16 -42.97 30.76 19.45
N SER A 17 -42.32 30.35 20.54
CA SER A 17 -41.12 29.50 20.45
C SER A 17 -40.38 29.73 19.14
N ILE A 18 -39.60 30.81 19.13
CA ILE A 18 -38.36 30.86 18.37
C ILE A 18 -37.55 29.69 18.93
N GLU A 19 -37.69 28.53 18.28
CA GLU A 19 -36.61 27.56 18.26
C GLU A 19 -35.51 28.35 17.56
N GLU A 20 -34.61 28.91 18.37
CA GLU A 20 -33.27 29.21 17.90
C GLU A 20 -32.79 27.88 17.32
N GLU A 21 -32.89 27.73 15.99
CA GLU A 21 -32.07 26.78 15.29
C GLU A 21 -30.67 27.03 15.86
N ASP A 22 -30.06 25.99 16.43
CA ASP A 22 -28.62 25.95 16.57
C ASP A 22 -28.09 26.10 15.13
N GLU A 23 -27.99 27.36 14.70
CA GLU A 23 -27.31 27.79 13.51
C GLU A 23 -25.89 27.33 13.81
N ASP A 24 -25.53 26.19 13.23
CA ASP A 24 -24.18 25.66 13.20
C ASP A 24 -23.29 26.80 12.70
N ASP A 25 -22.82 27.63 13.64
CA ASP A 25 -21.65 28.51 13.54
C ASP A 25 -20.39 27.62 13.43
N GLU A 26 -20.48 26.54 12.64
CA GLU A 26 -19.34 26.06 11.89
C GLU A 26 -19.07 27.16 10.85
N GLU A 27 -18.38 28.23 11.29
CA GLU A 27 -17.39 28.89 10.46
C GLU A 27 -16.48 27.78 9.92
N LEU A 28 -16.92 27.10 8.85
CA LEU A 28 -16.12 26.14 8.12
C LEU A 28 -14.91 26.94 7.68
N GLU A 29 -13.81 26.77 8.41
CA GLU A 29 -12.55 27.45 8.15
C GLU A 29 -12.32 27.37 6.64
N GLU A 30 -12.37 28.52 5.95
CA GLU A 30 -12.38 28.61 4.47
C GLU A 30 -11.54 27.47 3.89
N THR A 31 -12.21 26.47 3.33
CA THR A 31 -11.52 25.23 3.01
C THR A 31 -10.50 25.53 1.92
N LEU A 32 -9.35 24.84 1.94
CA LEU A 32 -8.34 25.02 0.90
C LEU A 32 -8.93 24.83 -0.51
N SER A 33 -9.98 24.02 -0.64
CA SER A 33 -10.80 23.89 -1.85
C SER A 33 -11.51 25.18 -2.27
N GLU A 34 -12.14 25.91 -1.35
CA GLU A 34 -12.82 27.18 -1.63
C GLU A 34 -11.82 28.27 -2.04
N ARG A 35 -10.65 28.32 -1.38
CA ARG A 35 -9.56 29.21 -1.79
C ARG A 35 -8.99 28.85 -3.15
N LEU A 36 -8.78 27.56 -3.42
CA LEU A 36 -8.32 27.11 -4.74
C LEU A 36 -9.35 27.43 -5.82
N TRP A 37 -10.64 27.28 -5.48
CA TRP A 37 -11.76 27.56 -6.37
C TRP A 37 -11.89 29.05 -6.68
N GLY A 38 -11.86 29.91 -5.66
CA GLY A 38 -11.84 31.37 -5.84
C GLY A 38 -10.61 31.86 -6.60
N LEU A 39 -9.43 31.27 -6.37
CA LEU A 39 -8.23 31.59 -7.14
C LEU A 39 -8.36 31.10 -8.60
N THR A 40 -8.99 29.94 -8.82
CA THR A 40 -9.31 29.47 -10.17
C THR A 40 -10.25 30.43 -10.88
N GLU A 41 -11.16 31.11 -10.17
CA GLU A 41 -12.12 32.11 -10.68
C GLU A 41 -11.46 33.34 -11.29
N MET A 42 -10.26 33.70 -10.84
CA MET A 42 -9.47 34.78 -11.45
C MET A 42 -8.69 34.34 -12.71
N PHE A 43 -8.59 33.04 -13.00
CA PHE A 43 -7.85 32.53 -14.15
C PHE A 43 -8.75 32.29 -15.39
N PRO A 44 -8.29 32.65 -16.60
CA PRO A 44 -9.03 32.43 -17.84
C PRO A 44 -9.28 30.93 -18.10
N GLU A 45 -10.42 30.60 -18.75
CA GLU A 45 -10.80 29.22 -19.06
C GLU A 45 -9.70 28.42 -19.75
N SER A 46 -8.91 29.06 -20.61
CA SER A 46 -7.79 28.44 -21.31
C SER A 46 -6.75 27.81 -20.38
N LEU A 47 -6.49 28.40 -19.20
CA LEU A 47 -5.56 27.82 -18.21
C LEU A 47 -6.17 26.62 -17.50
N ARG A 48 -7.47 26.65 -17.19
CA ARG A 48 -8.17 25.51 -16.59
C ARG A 48 -8.27 24.34 -17.57
N THR A 49 -8.56 24.60 -18.84
CA THR A 49 -8.56 23.58 -19.90
C THR A 49 -7.16 23.01 -20.11
N ALA A 50 -6.12 23.84 -20.10
CA ALA A 50 -4.74 23.36 -20.20
C ALA A 50 -4.33 22.51 -18.99
N ALA A 51 -4.70 22.92 -17.77
CA ALA A 51 -4.47 22.15 -16.55
C ALA A 51 -5.23 20.81 -16.59
N GLY A 52 -6.51 20.82 -16.97
CA GLY A 52 -7.31 19.61 -17.18
C GLY A 52 -6.68 18.69 -18.23
N ALA A 53 -6.28 19.23 -19.39
CA ALA A 53 -5.60 18.47 -20.43
C ALA A 53 -4.28 17.87 -19.95
N SER A 54 -3.51 18.59 -19.11
CA SER A 54 -2.28 18.08 -18.52
C SER A 54 -2.54 16.96 -17.50
N MET A 55 -3.60 17.08 -16.70
CA MET A 55 -4.05 16.05 -15.78
C MET A 55 -4.54 14.81 -16.53
N ASP A 56 -5.34 14.99 -17.57
CA ASP A 56 -5.82 13.90 -18.43
C ASP A 56 -4.68 13.21 -19.16
N LEU A 57 -3.69 13.98 -19.65
CA LEU A 57 -2.47 13.44 -20.25
C LEU A 57 -1.68 12.62 -19.23
N SER A 58 -1.54 13.12 -18.00
CA SER A 58 -0.87 12.43 -16.90
C SER A 58 -1.58 11.13 -16.52
N ILE A 59 -2.91 11.16 -16.39
CA ILE A 59 -3.74 9.99 -16.10
C ILE A 59 -3.66 8.98 -17.26
N CYS A 60 -3.71 9.45 -18.51
CA CYS A 60 -3.57 8.59 -19.69
C CYS A 60 -2.19 7.94 -19.73
N ALA A 61 -1.12 8.70 -19.46
CA ALA A 61 0.23 8.20 -19.37
C ALA A 61 0.35 7.15 -18.25
N ALA A 62 -0.12 7.46 -17.04
CA ALA A 62 -0.12 6.53 -15.91
C ALA A 62 -0.87 5.23 -16.24
N LYS A 63 -2.03 5.31 -16.89
CA LYS A 63 -2.82 4.15 -17.31
C LYS A 63 -2.09 3.32 -18.37
N LYS A 64 -1.42 3.97 -19.33
CA LYS A 64 -0.59 3.29 -20.35
C LYS A 64 0.63 2.63 -19.73
N PHE A 65 1.34 3.31 -18.83
CA PHE A 65 2.48 2.75 -18.11
C PHE A 65 2.08 1.57 -17.24
N TYR A 66 0.94 1.66 -16.55
CA TYR A 66 0.41 0.56 -15.75
C TYR A 66 0.06 -0.65 -16.63
N SER A 67 -0.66 -0.43 -17.74
CA SER A 67 -0.99 -1.50 -18.69
C SER A 67 0.26 -2.12 -19.31
N PHE A 68 1.22 -1.28 -19.73
CA PHE A 68 2.49 -1.74 -20.30
C PHE A 68 3.29 -2.53 -19.27
N SER A 69 3.41 -2.04 -18.03
CA SER A 69 4.13 -2.75 -16.96
C SER A 69 3.50 -4.10 -16.68
N ARG A 70 2.17 -4.19 -16.62
CA ARG A 70 1.47 -5.47 -16.44
C ARG A 70 1.79 -6.44 -17.58
N SER A 71 1.72 -5.98 -18.83
CA SER A 71 2.04 -6.80 -20.01
C SER A 71 3.51 -7.21 -20.05
N ALA A 72 4.43 -6.26 -19.84
CA ALA A 72 5.86 -6.49 -19.84
C ALA A 72 6.28 -7.41 -18.69
N LEU A 73 5.69 -7.26 -17.50
CA LEU A 73 5.94 -8.13 -16.37
C LEU A 73 5.40 -9.54 -16.64
N TRP A 74 4.21 -9.67 -17.23
CA TRP A 74 3.67 -10.98 -17.60
C TRP A 74 4.52 -11.68 -18.66
N ILE A 75 4.87 -10.97 -19.73
CA ILE A 75 5.73 -11.50 -20.80
C ILE A 75 7.13 -11.80 -20.28
N GLY A 76 7.72 -10.89 -19.52
CA GLY A 76 9.05 -11.05 -18.92
C GLY A 76 9.10 -12.20 -17.93
N THR A 77 8.10 -12.32 -17.05
CA THR A 77 8.00 -13.43 -16.10
C THR A 77 7.83 -14.75 -16.85
N THR A 78 6.89 -14.85 -17.79
CA THR A 78 6.69 -16.10 -18.55
C THR A 78 7.92 -16.47 -19.39
N SER A 79 8.55 -15.48 -20.02
CA SER A 79 9.78 -15.69 -20.80
C SER A 79 10.94 -16.13 -19.92
N PHE A 80 11.15 -15.46 -18.79
CA PHE A 80 12.16 -15.85 -17.80
C PHE A 80 11.90 -17.28 -17.29
N MET A 81 10.65 -17.60 -16.95
CA MET A 81 10.27 -18.90 -16.42
C MET A 81 10.56 -20.03 -17.42
N ILE A 82 10.25 -19.84 -18.71
CA ILE A 82 10.53 -20.84 -19.76
C ILE A 82 12.03 -21.06 -19.95
N LEU A 83 12.86 -20.03 -19.80
CA LEU A 83 14.31 -20.15 -19.97
C LEU A 83 15.02 -20.69 -18.74
N VAL A 84 14.54 -20.33 -17.54
CA VAL A 84 15.18 -20.68 -16.27
C VAL A 84 14.82 -22.09 -15.83
N LEU A 85 13.61 -22.58 -16.13
CA LEU A 85 13.21 -23.94 -15.79
C LEU A 85 14.22 -24.98 -16.33
N PRO A 86 14.56 -25.02 -17.63
CA PRO A 86 15.54 -25.96 -18.17
C PRO A 86 16.92 -25.82 -17.53
N VAL A 87 17.40 -24.58 -17.32
CA VAL A 87 18.70 -24.31 -16.72
C VAL A 87 18.77 -24.81 -15.28
N VAL A 88 17.74 -24.55 -14.48
CA VAL A 88 17.68 -25.03 -13.09
C VAL A 88 17.65 -26.55 -13.07
N PHE A 89 16.85 -27.19 -13.93
CA PHE A 89 16.81 -28.65 -14.01
C PHE A 89 18.15 -29.26 -14.41
N GLU A 90 18.87 -28.66 -15.35
CA GLU A 90 20.21 -29.11 -15.69
C GLU A 90 21.18 -28.96 -14.51
N THR A 91 21.13 -27.82 -13.80
CA THR A 91 21.99 -27.62 -12.62
C THR A 91 21.67 -28.55 -11.45
N GLU A 92 20.38 -28.82 -11.17
CA GLU A 92 19.96 -29.75 -10.13
C GLU A 92 20.29 -31.20 -10.49
N LYS A 93 20.15 -31.57 -11.77
CA LYS A 93 20.55 -32.89 -12.27
C LYS A 93 22.05 -33.12 -12.11
N LEU A 94 22.86 -32.14 -12.48
CA LEU A 94 24.32 -32.20 -12.29
C LEU A 94 24.70 -32.28 -10.81
N GLN A 95 23.98 -31.57 -9.95
CA GLN A 95 24.21 -31.60 -8.51
C GLN A 95 23.82 -32.95 -7.89
N MET A 96 22.71 -33.55 -8.33
CA MET A 96 22.28 -34.89 -7.92
C MET A 96 23.27 -35.97 -8.35
N GLU A 97 23.80 -35.89 -9.57
CA GLU A 97 24.78 -36.87 -10.07
C GLU A 97 26.11 -36.77 -9.31
N GLN A 98 26.59 -35.56 -9.01
CA GLN A 98 27.74 -35.37 -8.13
C GLN A 98 27.50 -35.92 -6.72
N GLN A 99 26.33 -35.66 -6.12
CA GLN A 99 25.99 -36.21 -4.80
C GLN A 99 25.92 -37.73 -4.82
N GLN A 100 25.35 -38.34 -5.87
CA GLN A 100 25.32 -39.78 -6.01
C GLN A 100 26.73 -40.36 -6.18
N GLN A 101 27.60 -39.74 -6.96
CA GLN A 101 29.01 -40.18 -7.06
C GLN A 101 29.73 -40.09 -5.71
N LEU A 102 29.49 -39.02 -4.94
CA LEU A 102 30.06 -38.88 -3.60
C LEU A 102 29.52 -39.93 -2.63
N GLN A 103 28.21 -40.23 -2.67
CA GLN A 103 27.61 -41.31 -1.89
C GLN A 103 28.13 -42.68 -2.34
N GLN A 104 28.25 -42.94 -3.65
CA GLN A 104 28.84 -44.18 -4.16
C GLN A 104 30.29 -44.32 -3.72
N ARG A 105 31.07 -43.24 -3.75
CA ARG A 105 32.44 -43.21 -3.22
C ARG A 105 32.45 -43.49 -1.73
N GLN A 106 31.55 -42.89 -0.93
CA GLN A 106 31.45 -43.14 0.52
C GLN A 106 30.89 -44.52 0.88
N ILE A 107 30.05 -45.12 0.06
CA ILE A 107 29.50 -46.47 0.25
C ILE A 107 30.51 -47.53 -0.19
N LEU A 108 31.22 -47.29 -1.30
CA LEU A 108 32.28 -48.18 -1.80
C LEU A 108 33.57 -48.09 -0.96
N LEU A 109 33.83 -46.93 -0.35
CA LEU A 109 34.90 -46.75 0.64
C LEU A 109 34.42 -47.05 2.07
N GLY A 110 33.12 -47.26 2.30
CA GLY A 110 32.52 -47.39 3.62
C GLY A 110 32.76 -46.15 4.52
N PRO A 111 31.96 -45.96 5.59
CA PRO A 111 32.22 -44.96 6.62
C PRO A 111 33.56 -45.09 7.39
N SER A 112 34.52 -45.89 6.94
CA SER A 112 35.66 -46.35 7.73
C SER A 112 37.01 -46.47 7.02
N THR A 113 37.17 -46.23 5.72
CA THR A 113 38.51 -46.38 5.08
C THR A 113 39.37 -45.12 5.02
N GLY A 114 38.86 -43.96 5.43
CA GLY A 114 39.64 -42.71 5.45
C GLY A 114 40.17 -42.27 6.82
N MET A 115 39.61 -42.77 7.93
CA MET A 115 40.02 -42.38 9.28
C MET A 115 40.91 -43.46 9.91
N SER A 116 42.02 -43.80 9.25
CA SER A 116 43.24 -44.14 9.98
C SER A 116 43.84 -42.83 10.52
N GLY A 117 43.17 -42.27 11.51
CA GLY A 117 43.61 -41.15 12.33
C GLY A 117 43.32 -41.51 13.79
N PRO A 118 44.19 -41.13 14.73
CA PRO A 118 44.44 -41.89 15.97
C PRO A 118 43.18 -42.07 16.82
N LEU A 119 43.05 -43.28 17.40
CA LEU A 119 42.06 -43.63 18.41
C LEU A 119 41.87 -42.50 19.44
N PRO A 120 40.63 -42.01 19.70
CA PRO A 120 40.39 -41.21 20.89
C PRO A 120 40.66 -42.08 22.13
N PRO A 121 41.40 -41.57 23.12
CA PRO A 121 41.74 -42.36 24.30
C PRO A 121 40.45 -42.73 25.04
N LEU A 122 40.26 -44.02 25.28
CA LEU A 122 39.18 -44.55 26.09
C LEU A 122 39.25 -43.96 27.51
N PRO A 123 38.20 -43.28 27.99
CA PRO A 123 38.13 -42.84 29.37
C PRO A 123 37.73 -44.04 30.24
N GLY A 124 38.72 -44.66 30.89
CA GLY A 124 38.44 -45.59 31.98
C GLY A 124 39.50 -46.65 32.18
N LYS A 125 40.46 -46.36 33.07
CA LYS A 125 41.04 -47.40 33.92
C LYS A 125 41.68 -46.81 35.18
N ALA A 126 41.14 -47.26 36.31
CA ALA A 126 41.70 -47.40 37.67
C ALA A 126 42.30 -46.17 38.37
#